data_AF-A0A7C3DI90-F1
#
_entry.id   AF-A0A7C3DI90-F1
#
_cell.length_a   1.000
_cell.length_b   1.000
_cell.length_c   1.000
_cell.angle_alpha   90.00
_cell.angle_beta   90.00
_cell.angle_gamma   90.00
#
_symmetry.space_group_name_H-M   'P 1'
#
loop_
_entity.id
_entity.type
_entity.pdbx_description
1 polymer ?
#
loop_
_entity_poly.entity_id
_entity_poly.type
_entity_poly.pdbx_seq_one_letter_code
_entity_poly.pdbx_strand_id
1 'polypeptide(L)'
;MSLKKFSSLILFVMILALTSLACGLFGGLGDGIPSDAVIVNVTAGKSLQPWLETAVTQFNNSEIKTAAGNPVYVILNPVEAGQAITEMAGGTDTTLWIPDQQVWINILADQGNADFQGDCQNVAQSPLVIGMWREAASALGWPGLPLGWLDIGSLAADPAAWNYYSGGELGDNFRMGHTHPGLSATGANTLLAVVQAAQSKTNAISAEDIQQPIVQASVGAFEGGVTWFSQDSADLGATMTERGVNYLTAGVMYESDVVNYGNGNLTAIYPLEGTFMADFPACVNQSASGEEVEAALLFRDYLLSAEGQQAALENGLRPVNPAVPLGPPLDEAHGVDPDQPEVVFAPPSVKTVYAVQDLWQEARKDVNLVMALDTSGSMSGSKMDNMRNAAVQFVEQMGDDDYISIIAFSTEPILLVEHAQVGPNRQKIINVIEGLYADGDTTLFDAIGDAGTVLSATSLPSTANALVVLTDGQDTRSYRYDEFTAVNEAIANNATVFTIAYGYDADDAVLSALAERANGKFFQGDEASINAIYDEMSAAFGGNVGVGR
;
A
#
# COMPACT_ATOMS: atom_id res chain seq x y z
N MET A 1 -17.58 -17.49 60.36
CA MET A 1 -16.61 -18.59 60.54
C MET A 1 -15.77 -18.63 59.28
N SER A 2 -14.45 -18.60 59.45
CA SER A 2 -13.39 -18.28 58.49
C SER A 2 -13.38 -19.13 57.21
N LEU A 3 -13.09 -18.50 56.06
CA LEU A 3 -12.17 -19.01 55.02
C LEU A 3 -11.83 -17.88 54.03
N LYS A 4 -10.87 -17.02 54.44
CA LYS A 4 -10.03 -16.21 53.55
C LYS A 4 -8.72 -16.96 53.34
N LYS A 5 -8.15 -16.82 52.13
CA LYS A 5 -6.81 -17.22 51.63
C LYS A 5 -6.82 -18.42 50.68
N PHE A 6 -6.97 -18.14 49.38
CA PHE A 6 -6.28 -18.83 48.27
C PHE A 6 -6.64 -18.11 46.94
N SER A 7 -6.09 -16.91 46.69
CA SER A 7 -6.18 -16.27 45.36
C SER A 7 -5.12 -15.17 45.15
N SER A 8 -3.85 -15.47 45.42
CA SER A 8 -2.78 -14.49 45.14
C SER A 8 -1.46 -15.13 44.67
N LEU A 9 -1.54 -16.28 43.99
CA LEU A 9 -0.36 -16.97 43.49
C LEU A 9 -0.57 -17.64 42.12
N ILE A 10 -1.30 -16.98 41.20
CA ILE A 10 -1.43 -17.38 39.79
C ILE A 10 -1.19 -16.19 38.83
N LEU A 11 -0.96 -14.97 39.34
CA LEU A 11 -0.82 -13.75 38.51
C LEU A 11 0.64 -13.28 38.36
N PHE A 12 1.59 -14.21 38.19
CA PHE A 12 3.01 -13.85 37.98
C PHE A 12 3.81 -14.84 37.11
N VAL A 13 3.16 -15.59 36.22
CA VAL A 13 3.83 -16.51 35.27
C VAL A 13 3.46 -16.21 33.79
N MET A 14 2.68 -15.17 33.52
CA MET A 14 2.24 -14.83 32.16
C MET A 14 2.89 -13.54 31.60
N ILE A 15 4.19 -13.34 31.83
CA ILE A 15 5.00 -12.26 31.20
C ILE A 15 6.32 -12.82 30.61
N LEU A 16 6.50 -14.15 30.53
CA LEU A 16 7.77 -14.75 30.06
C LEU A 16 7.60 -15.95 29.10
N ALA A 17 6.55 -15.95 28.28
CA ALA A 17 6.28 -17.04 27.34
C ALA A 17 5.74 -16.57 25.97
N LEU A 18 6.19 -15.40 25.48
CA LEU A 18 5.88 -14.90 24.13
C LEU A 18 7.12 -14.70 23.24
N THR A 19 8.29 -15.16 23.67
CA THR A 19 9.55 -15.06 22.90
C THR A 19 10.02 -16.39 22.29
N SER A 20 9.19 -17.43 22.26
CA SER A 20 9.64 -18.74 21.78
C SER A 20 8.55 -19.55 21.07
N LEU A 21 7.94 -19.02 20.01
CA LEU A 21 7.20 -19.86 19.03
C LEU A 21 6.96 -19.13 17.68
N ALA A 22 7.93 -18.32 17.24
CA ALA A 22 8.11 -17.95 15.83
C ALA A 22 9.35 -18.65 15.22
N CYS A 23 9.79 -19.74 15.86
CA CYS A 23 10.97 -20.49 15.44
C CYS A 23 10.50 -21.79 14.78
N GLY A 24 10.31 -21.73 13.47
CA GLY A 24 10.08 -22.93 12.67
C GLY A 24 9.26 -22.67 11.44
N LEU A 25 9.77 -21.86 10.50
CA LEU A 25 9.49 -22.00 9.05
C LEU A 25 10.31 -21.03 8.18
N PHE A 26 11.55 -20.72 8.53
CA PHE A 26 12.52 -20.19 7.57
C PHE A 26 13.86 -20.89 7.76
N GLY A 27 14.14 -21.81 6.85
CA GLY A 27 15.41 -22.54 6.82
C GLY A 27 16.47 -21.69 6.15
N GLY A 28 17.38 -21.14 6.96
CA GLY A 28 18.65 -20.56 6.52
C GLY A 28 18.97 -19.25 7.24
N LEU A 29 20.17 -19.19 7.85
CA LEU A 29 20.89 -18.03 8.43
C LEU A 29 20.93 -17.93 9.97
N GLY A 30 22.16 -18.00 10.52
CA GLY A 30 22.64 -17.24 11.70
C GLY A 30 22.20 -17.65 13.10
N ASP A 31 23.14 -17.64 14.05
CA ASP A 31 22.86 -17.65 15.49
C ASP A 31 21.86 -16.52 15.85
N GLY A 32 20.99 -16.75 16.84
CA GLY A 32 20.00 -15.76 17.29
C GLY A 32 20.62 -14.43 17.75
N ILE A 33 19.79 -13.39 17.89
CA ILE A 33 20.21 -12.04 18.33
C ILE A 33 21.12 -12.14 19.57
N PRO A 34 22.35 -11.61 19.53
CA PRO A 34 23.24 -11.66 20.69
C PRO A 34 22.61 -10.98 21.90
N SER A 35 22.71 -11.60 23.07
CA SER A 35 22.03 -11.11 24.29
C SER A 35 22.55 -9.77 24.80
N ASP A 36 23.73 -9.36 24.37
CA ASP A 36 24.40 -8.10 24.68
C ASP A 36 24.42 -7.14 23.47
N ALA A 37 23.63 -7.43 22.42
CA ALA A 37 23.59 -6.58 21.23
C ALA A 37 22.91 -5.24 21.49
N VAL A 38 23.47 -4.21 20.88
CA VAL A 38 22.82 -2.91 20.70
C VAL A 38 21.91 -3.04 19.48
N ILE A 39 20.60 -2.94 19.71
CA ILE A 39 19.59 -3.07 18.66
C ILE A 39 19.44 -1.74 17.93
N VAL A 40 19.53 -1.79 16.60
CA VAL A 40 19.19 -0.65 15.73
C VAL A 40 17.91 -1.01 15.00
N ASN A 41 16.80 -0.42 15.43
CA ASN A 41 15.54 -0.53 14.70
C ASN A 41 15.54 0.46 13.54
N VAL A 42 15.52 -0.07 12.32
CA VAL A 42 15.52 0.71 11.08
C VAL A 42 14.12 0.70 10.51
N THR A 43 13.48 1.87 10.48
CA THR A 43 12.22 2.05 9.77
C THR A 43 12.51 2.63 8.39
N ALA A 44 11.99 2.04 7.32
CA ALA A 44 12.29 2.47 5.95
C ALA A 44 11.13 2.17 4.98
N GLY A 45 11.02 2.96 3.91
CA GLY A 45 10.01 2.74 2.87
C GLY A 45 10.17 1.37 2.19
N LYS A 46 9.06 0.74 1.78
CA LYS A 46 9.07 -0.63 1.25
C LYS A 46 9.81 -0.76 -0.08
N SER A 47 9.91 0.33 -0.86
CA SER A 47 10.74 0.40 -2.07
C SER A 47 12.23 0.12 -1.83
N LEU A 48 12.72 0.32 -0.59
CA LEU A 48 14.10 0.00 -0.20
C LEU A 48 14.29 -1.43 0.32
N GLN A 49 13.20 -2.17 0.56
CA GLN A 49 13.25 -3.46 1.24
C GLN A 49 14.20 -4.47 0.57
N PRO A 50 14.20 -4.67 -0.77
CA PRO A 50 15.11 -5.63 -1.41
C PRO A 50 16.60 -5.34 -1.13
N TRP A 51 16.97 -4.05 -1.15
CA TRP A 51 18.32 -3.61 -0.83
C TRP A 51 18.64 -3.73 0.66
N LEU A 52 17.74 -3.23 1.53
CA LEU A 52 17.98 -3.18 2.96
C LEU A 52 17.99 -4.56 3.61
N GLU A 53 17.19 -5.52 3.15
CA GLU A 53 17.27 -6.91 3.63
C GLU A 53 18.64 -7.52 3.37
N THR A 54 19.19 -7.28 2.17
CA THR A 54 20.53 -7.71 1.79
C THR A 54 21.59 -7.01 2.65
N ALA A 55 21.49 -5.68 2.80
CA ALA A 55 22.42 -4.85 3.56
C ALA A 55 22.43 -5.22 5.05
N VAL A 56 21.26 -5.38 5.67
CA VAL A 56 21.09 -5.79 7.08
C VAL A 56 21.69 -7.17 7.31
N THR A 57 21.39 -8.13 6.42
CA THR A 57 21.95 -9.48 6.52
C THR A 57 23.48 -9.46 6.48
N GLN A 58 24.07 -8.72 5.53
CA GLN A 58 25.52 -8.62 5.41
C GLN A 58 26.15 -7.88 6.60
N PHE A 59 25.54 -6.79 7.06
CA PHE A 59 26.01 -6.03 8.20
C PHE A 59 25.98 -6.86 9.50
N ASN A 60 24.87 -7.53 9.79
CA ASN A 60 24.74 -8.38 10.99
C ASN A 60 25.75 -9.53 10.97
N ASN A 61 26.02 -10.12 9.79
CA ASN A 61 27.04 -11.18 9.63
C ASN A 61 28.49 -10.67 9.76
N SER A 62 28.72 -9.36 9.65
CA SER A 62 30.06 -8.77 9.81
C SER A 62 30.46 -8.58 11.27
N GLU A 63 29.53 -8.82 12.21
CA GLU A 63 29.74 -8.72 13.67
C GLU A 63 30.40 -7.39 14.10
N ILE A 64 29.98 -6.28 13.46
CA ILE A 64 30.44 -4.93 13.82
C ILE A 64 30.07 -4.64 15.27
N LYS A 65 30.99 -3.95 15.97
CA LYS A 65 30.86 -3.63 17.40
C LYS A 65 30.96 -2.14 17.63
N THR A 66 30.27 -1.67 18.65
CA THR A 66 30.43 -0.32 19.20
C THR A 66 31.84 -0.15 19.80
N ALA A 67 32.23 1.09 20.09
CA ALA A 67 33.46 1.40 20.81
C ALA A 67 33.52 0.76 22.20
N ALA A 68 32.36 0.47 22.81
CA ALA A 68 32.23 -0.26 24.06
C ALA A 68 32.45 -1.78 23.91
N GLY A 69 32.50 -2.29 22.67
CA GLY A 69 32.73 -3.69 22.34
C GLY A 69 31.45 -4.53 22.27
N ASN A 70 30.27 -3.91 22.37
CA ASN A 70 28.99 -4.59 22.23
C ASN A 70 28.68 -4.82 20.74
N PRO A 71 28.15 -5.99 20.35
CA PRO A 71 27.76 -6.24 18.97
C PRO A 71 26.60 -5.33 18.57
N VAL A 72 26.62 -4.86 17.33
CA VAL A 72 25.48 -4.16 16.73
C VAL A 72 24.61 -5.16 15.99
N TYR A 73 23.29 -5.09 16.20
CA TYR A 73 22.34 -5.91 15.47
C TYR A 73 21.20 -5.04 14.92
N VAL A 74 21.02 -5.08 13.61
CA VAL A 74 20.04 -4.26 12.89
C VAL A 74 18.77 -5.07 12.64
N ILE A 75 17.62 -4.46 12.92
CA ILE A 75 16.28 -4.99 12.62
C ILE A 75 15.62 -4.04 11.64
N LEU A 76 15.12 -4.56 10.52
CA LEU A 76 14.42 -3.79 9.50
C LEU A 76 12.91 -3.87 9.71
N ASN A 77 12.26 -2.70 9.71
CA ASN A 77 10.81 -2.52 9.75
C ASN A 77 10.37 -1.77 8.48
N PRO A 78 9.98 -2.48 7.40
CA PRO A 78 9.51 -1.85 6.17
C PRO A 78 8.13 -1.22 6.37
N VAL A 79 8.04 0.10 6.32
CA VAL A 79 6.81 0.89 6.54
C VAL A 79 6.83 2.14 5.67
N GLU A 80 5.73 2.44 4.97
CA GLU A 80 5.60 3.65 4.17
C GLU A 80 5.63 4.91 5.03
N ALA A 81 6.19 6.00 4.49
CA ALA A 81 6.48 7.19 5.28
C ALA A 81 5.25 7.83 5.95
N GLY A 82 4.07 7.80 5.32
CA GLY A 82 2.83 8.31 5.91
C GLY A 82 2.33 7.44 7.07
N GLN A 83 2.40 6.12 6.93
CA GLN A 83 2.06 5.17 8.00
C GLN A 83 3.05 5.28 9.17
N ALA A 84 4.35 5.36 8.87
CA ALA A 84 5.39 5.47 9.88
C ALA A 84 5.20 6.72 10.77
N ILE A 85 4.68 7.82 10.21
CA ILE A 85 4.35 9.02 11.00
C ILE A 85 3.29 8.73 12.06
N THR A 86 2.21 8.04 11.68
CA THR A 86 1.13 7.66 12.60
C THR A 86 1.65 6.75 13.71
N GLU A 87 2.50 5.78 13.37
CA GLU A 87 3.11 4.85 14.33
C GLU A 87 4.08 5.56 15.29
N MET A 88 4.84 6.55 14.81
CA MET A 88 5.84 7.27 15.59
C MET A 88 5.29 8.48 16.38
N ALA A 89 4.06 8.93 16.10
CA ALA A 89 3.46 10.10 16.75
C ALA A 89 3.33 9.94 18.28
N GLY A 90 3.13 8.71 18.77
CA GLY A 90 3.02 8.37 20.20
C GLY A 90 4.35 8.05 20.91
N GLY A 91 5.47 8.18 20.21
CA GLY A 91 6.78 7.66 20.61
C GLY A 91 7.15 6.38 19.84
N THR A 92 8.44 6.13 19.66
CA THR A 92 8.94 5.02 18.83
C THR A 92 10.24 4.46 19.39
N ASP A 93 10.50 3.19 19.12
CA ASP A 93 11.79 2.52 19.31
C ASP A 93 12.68 2.58 18.06
N THR A 94 12.24 3.25 16.99
CA THR A 94 13.01 3.49 15.78
C THR A 94 14.28 4.28 16.12
N THR A 95 15.43 3.72 15.76
CA THR A 95 16.75 4.33 15.96
C THR A 95 17.21 5.06 14.70
N LEU A 96 16.88 4.51 13.53
CA LEU A 96 17.23 5.07 12.23
C LEU A 96 15.98 5.05 11.34
N TRP A 97 15.61 6.20 10.78
CA TRP A 97 14.51 6.31 9.84
C TRP A 97 15.01 6.70 8.46
N ILE A 98 14.60 5.97 7.43
CA ILE A 98 14.96 6.20 6.02
C ILE A 98 13.67 6.37 5.20
N PRO A 99 12.98 7.52 5.27
CA PRO A 99 11.86 7.82 4.39
C PRO A 99 12.36 8.22 2.99
N ASP A 100 11.45 8.35 2.04
CA ASP A 100 11.77 8.68 0.64
C ASP A 100 12.38 10.07 0.46
N GLN A 101 11.92 11.03 1.28
CA GLN A 101 12.30 12.43 1.21
C GLN A 101 12.25 13.10 2.58
N GLN A 102 13.04 14.17 2.74
CA GLN A 102 13.12 14.96 3.99
C GLN A 102 11.77 15.55 4.46
N VAL A 103 10.80 15.74 3.55
CA VAL A 103 9.50 16.32 3.90
C VAL A 103 8.76 15.50 4.95
N TRP A 104 8.88 14.18 4.94
CA TRP A 104 8.20 13.28 5.88
C TRP A 104 8.72 13.46 7.31
N ILE A 105 10.02 13.70 7.47
CA ILE A 105 10.63 14.05 8.75
C ILE A 105 10.10 15.38 9.27
N ASN A 106 9.88 16.34 8.37
CA ASN A 106 9.31 17.63 8.74
C ASN A 106 7.82 17.52 9.11
N ILE A 107 7.06 16.60 8.52
CA ILE A 107 5.67 16.32 8.89
C ILE A 107 5.63 15.72 10.31
N LEU A 108 6.47 14.72 10.62
CA LEU A 108 6.55 14.14 11.97
C LEU A 108 6.89 15.21 13.03
N ALA A 109 7.82 16.11 12.70
CA ALA A 109 8.18 17.22 13.56
C ALA A 109 7.04 18.24 13.76
N ASP A 110 6.27 18.53 12.71
CA ASP A 110 5.08 19.38 12.77
C ASP A 110 4.00 18.77 13.68
N GLN A 111 3.93 17.43 13.76
CA GLN A 111 3.07 16.68 14.68
C GLN A 111 3.63 16.56 16.11
N GLY A 112 4.77 17.18 16.40
CA GLY A 112 5.35 17.29 17.73
C GLY A 112 6.47 16.30 18.05
N ASN A 113 6.91 15.49 17.09
CA ASN A 113 8.06 14.60 17.23
C ASN A 113 9.20 15.04 16.30
N ALA A 114 10.13 15.83 16.83
CA ALA A 114 11.26 16.39 16.07
C ALA A 114 12.54 15.53 16.13
N ASP A 115 12.46 14.31 16.67
CA ASP A 115 13.63 13.51 17.04
C ASP A 115 14.54 13.14 15.85
N PHE A 116 14.03 13.21 14.61
CA PHE A 116 14.76 12.87 13.39
C PHE A 116 15.24 14.09 12.57
N GLN A 117 14.98 15.34 12.98
CA GLN A 117 15.29 16.54 12.16
C GLN A 117 16.78 16.91 12.06
N GLY A 118 17.66 16.21 12.76
CA GLY A 118 19.05 16.63 12.91
C GLY A 118 20.05 15.99 11.95
N ASP A 119 20.42 14.74 12.24
CA ASP A 119 21.52 14.06 11.57
C ASP A 119 20.99 13.12 10.48
N CYS A 120 20.87 13.66 9.27
CA CYS A 120 20.36 12.98 8.08
C CYS A 120 21.41 12.96 6.98
N GLN A 121 21.58 11.81 6.32
CA GLN A 121 22.42 11.69 5.13
C GLN A 121 21.73 10.82 4.10
N ASN A 122 21.65 11.31 2.86
CA ASN A 122 21.08 10.59 1.73
C ASN A 122 21.92 9.34 1.44
N VAL A 123 21.28 8.17 1.40
CA VAL A 123 21.99 6.89 1.21
C VAL A 123 21.75 6.25 -0.16
N ALA A 124 20.78 6.73 -0.93
CA ALA A 124 20.48 6.25 -2.28
C ALA A 124 19.63 7.29 -3.01
N GLN A 125 19.41 7.12 -4.30
CA GLN A 125 18.46 7.91 -5.07
C GLN A 125 17.60 7.04 -5.99
N SER A 126 16.35 7.45 -6.22
CA SER A 126 15.48 6.81 -7.22
C SER A 126 14.46 7.84 -7.72
N PRO A 127 14.44 8.18 -9.02
CA PRO A 127 13.46 9.12 -9.55
C PRO A 127 12.06 8.48 -9.54
N LEU A 128 11.04 9.30 -9.31
CA LEU A 128 9.65 8.92 -9.52
C LEU A 128 9.39 8.86 -11.03
N VAL A 129 8.86 7.74 -11.52
CA VAL A 129 8.65 7.48 -12.95
C VAL A 129 7.27 6.90 -13.18
N ILE A 130 6.84 6.92 -14.44
CA ILE A 130 5.67 6.16 -14.89
C ILE A 130 6.22 4.84 -15.45
N GLY A 131 6.19 3.78 -14.65
CA GLY A 131 6.54 2.42 -15.08
C GLY A 131 5.47 1.91 -16.04
N MET A 132 5.83 1.72 -17.31
CA MET A 132 4.88 1.38 -18.37
C MET A 132 5.32 0.12 -19.10
N TRP A 133 4.38 -0.74 -19.49
CA TRP A 133 4.69 -1.87 -20.37
C TRP A 133 5.35 -1.37 -21.65
N ARG A 134 6.48 -1.98 -22.04
CA ARG A 134 7.25 -1.58 -23.23
C ARG A 134 6.41 -1.55 -24.50
N GLU A 135 5.49 -2.49 -24.65
CA GLU A 135 4.54 -2.53 -25.77
C GLU A 135 3.56 -1.35 -25.76
N ALA A 136 3.04 -0.96 -24.58
CA ALA A 136 2.20 0.21 -24.42
C ALA A 136 3.00 1.52 -24.67
N ALA A 137 4.20 1.63 -24.12
CA ALA A 137 5.08 2.76 -24.34
C ALA A 137 5.42 2.91 -25.83
N SER A 138 5.75 1.80 -26.51
CA SER A 138 6.05 1.77 -27.94
C SER A 138 4.85 2.19 -28.79
N ALA A 139 3.63 1.78 -28.41
CA ALA A 139 2.40 2.20 -29.07
C ALA A 139 2.17 3.73 -28.98
N LEU A 140 2.64 4.35 -27.89
CA LEU A 140 2.64 5.81 -27.69
C LEU A 140 3.85 6.52 -28.33
N GLY A 141 4.74 5.80 -28.99
CA GLY A 141 5.89 6.37 -29.71
C GLY A 141 7.18 6.47 -28.91
N TRP A 142 7.27 5.88 -27.72
CA TRP A 142 8.53 5.72 -26.99
C TRP A 142 9.54 4.87 -27.80
N PRO A 143 10.85 5.13 -27.73
CA PRO A 143 11.50 6.25 -27.01
C PRO A 143 11.55 7.56 -27.83
N GLY A 144 10.99 7.60 -29.04
CA GLY A 144 11.10 8.74 -29.95
C GLY A 144 10.21 9.94 -29.60
N LEU A 145 9.14 9.71 -28.82
CA LEU A 145 8.23 10.74 -28.34
C LEU A 145 8.34 10.84 -26.81
N PRO A 146 8.71 12.01 -26.25
CA PRO A 146 8.65 12.22 -24.81
C PRO A 146 7.19 12.28 -24.37
N LEU A 147 6.86 11.57 -23.30
CA LEU A 147 5.53 11.53 -22.69
C LEU A 147 5.58 12.33 -21.39
N GLY A 148 4.51 13.07 -21.08
CA GLY A 148 4.38 13.87 -19.86
C GLY A 148 3.27 13.40 -18.93
N TRP A 149 3.22 13.97 -17.73
CA TRP A 149 2.17 13.70 -16.74
C TRP A 149 0.77 13.99 -17.31
N LEU A 150 0.64 15.10 -18.05
CA LEU A 150 -0.63 15.53 -18.62
C LEU A 150 -1.06 14.69 -19.83
N ASP A 151 -0.10 14.15 -20.59
CA ASP A 151 -0.38 13.24 -21.70
C ASP A 151 -1.00 11.94 -21.20
N ILE A 152 -0.41 11.37 -20.15
CA ILE A 152 -0.88 10.14 -19.51
C ILE A 152 -2.26 10.32 -18.89
N GLY A 153 -2.50 11.43 -18.16
CA GLY A 153 -3.83 11.74 -17.63
C GLY A 153 -4.88 11.90 -18.73
N SER A 154 -4.51 12.52 -19.85
CA SER A 154 -5.42 12.70 -21.00
C SER A 154 -5.74 11.37 -21.70
N LEU A 155 -4.75 10.49 -21.85
CA LEU A 155 -4.93 9.16 -22.45
C LEU A 155 -5.83 8.27 -21.60
N ALA A 156 -5.66 8.30 -20.28
CA ALA A 156 -6.49 7.54 -19.35
C ALA A 156 -7.97 7.99 -19.39
N ALA A 157 -8.22 9.26 -19.68
CA ALA A 157 -9.56 9.83 -19.78
C ALA A 157 -10.24 9.66 -21.17
N ASP A 158 -9.51 9.21 -22.20
CA ASP A 158 -10.03 9.08 -23.57
C ASP A 158 -9.79 7.67 -24.14
N PRO A 159 -10.76 6.74 -23.96
CA PRO A 159 -10.68 5.39 -24.49
C PRO A 159 -10.55 5.32 -26.01
N ALA A 160 -11.09 6.31 -26.73
CA ALA A 160 -11.00 6.35 -28.19
C ALA A 160 -9.58 6.71 -28.64
N ALA A 161 -8.92 7.65 -27.94
CA ALA A 161 -7.51 7.96 -28.15
C ALA A 161 -6.64 6.75 -27.82
N TRP A 162 -6.87 6.08 -26.68
CA TRP A 162 -6.13 4.88 -26.33
C TRP A 162 -6.26 3.79 -27.39
N ASN A 163 -7.48 3.46 -27.81
CA ASN A 163 -7.73 2.46 -28.83
C ASN A 163 -7.08 2.80 -30.18
N TYR A 164 -6.96 4.09 -30.51
CA TYR A 164 -6.22 4.54 -31.69
C TYR A 164 -4.73 4.21 -31.61
N TYR A 165 -4.08 4.48 -30.47
CA TYR A 165 -2.65 4.22 -30.29
C TYR A 165 -2.35 2.73 -30.08
N SER A 166 -3.13 2.05 -29.24
CA SER A 166 -2.93 0.62 -28.93
C SER A 166 -3.36 -0.33 -30.05
N GLY A 167 -4.06 0.18 -31.07
CA GLY A 167 -4.65 -0.64 -32.13
C GLY A 167 -5.75 -1.59 -31.64
N GLY A 168 -6.23 -1.42 -30.41
CA GLY A 168 -7.16 -2.33 -29.75
C GLY A 168 -6.54 -3.63 -29.23
N GLU A 169 -5.21 -3.75 -29.22
CA GLU A 169 -4.51 -4.98 -28.81
C GLU A 169 -4.17 -5.01 -27.30
N LEU A 170 -4.17 -3.86 -26.63
CA LEU A 170 -3.75 -3.68 -25.23
C LEU A 170 -4.92 -3.29 -24.31
N GLY A 171 -6.09 -3.84 -24.58
CA GLY A 171 -7.33 -3.54 -23.86
C GLY A 171 -8.02 -2.24 -24.29
N ASP A 172 -9.29 -2.10 -23.88
CA ASP A 172 -10.17 -1.01 -24.33
C ASP A 172 -9.85 0.34 -23.68
N ASN A 173 -9.16 0.35 -22.54
CA ASN A 173 -8.87 1.55 -21.77
C ASN A 173 -7.42 1.56 -21.32
N PHE A 174 -6.82 2.75 -21.27
CA PHE A 174 -5.52 2.95 -20.66
C PHE A 174 -5.70 2.99 -19.14
N ARG A 175 -5.16 1.99 -18.44
CA ARG A 175 -5.39 1.77 -17.01
C ARG A 175 -4.16 2.19 -16.20
N MET A 176 -4.34 3.18 -15.32
CA MET A 176 -3.27 3.70 -14.46
C MET A 176 -3.39 3.16 -13.03
N GLY A 177 -2.24 2.97 -12.40
CA GLY A 177 -2.16 2.83 -10.95
C GLY A 177 -1.14 3.78 -10.32
N HIS A 178 -1.33 4.12 -9.06
CA HIS A 178 -0.30 4.77 -8.22
C HIS A 178 -0.54 4.38 -6.76
N THR A 179 0.25 4.89 -5.81
CA THR A 179 0.09 4.52 -4.40
C THR A 179 -0.82 5.50 -3.66
N HIS A 180 -1.39 5.09 -2.53
CA HIS A 180 -2.31 5.94 -1.78
C HIS A 180 -1.65 7.25 -1.29
N PRO A 181 -2.13 8.45 -1.70
CA PRO A 181 -1.48 9.74 -1.41
C PRO A 181 -1.40 10.13 0.08
N GLY A 182 -2.29 9.58 0.91
CA GLY A 182 -2.25 9.76 2.36
C GLY A 182 -1.26 8.84 3.09
N LEU A 183 -0.84 7.74 2.47
CA LEU A 183 -0.05 6.69 3.11
C LEU A 183 1.39 6.61 2.60
N SER A 184 1.57 6.81 1.29
CA SER A 184 2.83 6.59 0.62
C SER A 184 3.40 7.88 0.02
N ALA A 185 4.73 7.98 0.07
CA ALA A 185 5.47 9.09 -0.53
C ALA A 185 5.24 9.19 -2.03
N THR A 186 5.21 8.06 -2.72
CA THR A 186 4.96 7.97 -4.16
C THR A 186 3.60 8.56 -4.53
N GLY A 187 2.55 8.28 -3.77
CA GLY A 187 1.20 8.79 -4.02
C GLY A 187 1.10 10.30 -3.86
N ALA A 188 1.64 10.83 -2.75
CA ALA A 188 1.69 12.27 -2.54
C ALA A 188 2.50 12.97 -3.63
N ASN A 189 3.67 12.42 -4.00
CA ASN A 189 4.55 12.97 -5.02
C ASN A 189 3.94 12.86 -6.42
N THR A 190 3.13 11.83 -6.71
CA THR A 190 2.40 11.70 -7.98
C THR A 190 1.46 12.90 -8.17
N LEU A 191 0.63 13.20 -7.18
CA LEU A 191 -0.28 14.33 -7.26
C LEU A 191 0.45 15.68 -7.33
N LEU A 192 1.51 15.85 -6.53
CA LEU A 192 2.35 17.05 -6.56
C LEU A 192 3.04 17.23 -7.92
N ALA A 193 3.41 16.13 -8.59
CA ALA A 193 4.04 16.16 -9.90
C ALA A 193 3.03 16.59 -10.97
N VAL A 194 1.80 16.06 -10.91
CA VAL A 194 0.69 16.51 -11.77
C VAL A 194 0.40 18.00 -11.55
N VAL A 195 0.41 18.48 -10.30
CA VAL A 195 0.22 19.91 -10.00
C VAL A 195 1.35 20.75 -10.58
N GLN A 196 2.62 20.32 -10.43
CA GLN A 196 3.78 21.02 -11.00
C GLN A 196 3.74 21.07 -12.51
N ALA A 197 3.38 19.95 -13.16
CA ALA A 197 3.17 19.87 -14.60
C ALA A 197 2.06 20.82 -15.07
N ALA A 198 0.89 20.80 -14.43
CA ALA A 198 -0.25 21.65 -14.75
C ALA A 198 0.05 23.15 -14.59
N GLN A 199 0.89 23.51 -13.62
CA GLN A 199 1.34 24.88 -13.39
C GLN A 199 2.56 25.27 -14.24
N SER A 200 3.15 24.32 -14.98
CA SER A 200 4.41 24.49 -15.70
C SER A 200 5.53 25.05 -14.80
N LYS A 201 5.62 24.55 -13.57
CA LYS A 201 6.62 24.96 -12.56
C LYS A 201 7.55 23.79 -12.25
N THR A 202 8.84 24.09 -12.11
CA THR A 202 9.86 23.16 -11.58
C THR A 202 10.28 23.51 -10.15
N ASN A 203 10.00 24.75 -9.72
CA ASN A 203 10.19 25.19 -8.34
C ASN A 203 9.01 24.70 -7.48
N ALA A 204 9.26 24.60 -6.17
CA ALA A 204 8.26 24.16 -5.21
C ALA A 204 6.98 25.01 -5.32
N ILE A 205 5.85 24.32 -5.46
CA ILE A 205 4.52 24.91 -5.50
C ILE A 205 4.12 25.39 -4.10
N SER A 206 3.12 26.26 -4.04
CA SER A 206 2.48 26.72 -2.80
C SER A 206 1.13 26.03 -2.58
N ALA A 207 0.58 26.11 -1.36
CA ALA A 207 -0.76 25.60 -1.08
C ALA A 207 -1.82 26.35 -1.90
N GLU A 208 -1.60 27.64 -2.19
CA GLU A 208 -2.47 28.46 -3.02
C GLU A 208 -2.43 28.06 -4.50
N ASP A 209 -1.31 27.50 -4.98
CA ASP A 209 -1.22 26.95 -6.33
C ASP A 209 -2.08 25.69 -6.49
N ILE A 210 -2.20 24.87 -5.44
CA ILE A 210 -2.97 23.61 -5.43
C ILE A 210 -4.48 23.90 -5.54
N GLN A 211 -4.95 25.00 -4.98
CA GLN A 211 -6.36 25.41 -5.01
C GLN A 211 -6.80 26.03 -6.35
N GLN A 212 -5.90 26.19 -7.33
CA GLN A 212 -6.28 26.78 -8.62
C GLN A 212 -7.21 25.85 -9.41
N PRO A 213 -8.27 26.36 -10.06
CA PRO A 213 -9.22 25.52 -10.80
C PRO A 213 -8.58 24.63 -11.88
N ILE A 214 -7.51 25.11 -12.52
CA ILE A 214 -6.77 24.32 -13.53
C ILE A 214 -6.07 23.11 -12.90
N VAL A 215 -5.59 23.25 -11.67
CA VAL A 215 -4.95 22.15 -10.93
C VAL A 215 -5.99 21.14 -10.50
N GLN A 216 -7.12 21.59 -9.94
CA GLN A 216 -8.23 20.70 -9.58
C GLN A 216 -8.72 19.90 -10.79
N ALA A 217 -8.85 20.55 -11.96
CA ALA A 217 -9.23 19.87 -13.20
C ALA A 217 -8.16 18.87 -13.66
N SER A 218 -6.87 19.19 -13.53
CA SER A 218 -5.78 18.31 -13.97
C SER A 218 -5.62 17.10 -13.05
N VAL A 219 -5.66 17.32 -11.73
CA VAL A 219 -5.66 16.25 -10.73
C VAL A 219 -6.89 15.38 -10.89
N GLY A 220 -8.09 15.96 -11.04
CA GLY A 220 -9.31 15.20 -11.27
C GLY A 220 -9.30 14.39 -12.57
N ALA A 221 -8.69 14.92 -13.64
CA ALA A 221 -8.53 14.17 -14.89
C ALA A 221 -7.54 13.00 -14.74
N PHE A 222 -6.41 13.23 -14.06
CA PHE A 222 -5.43 12.18 -13.78
C PHE A 222 -6.03 11.09 -12.89
N GLU A 223 -6.60 11.46 -11.74
CA GLU A 223 -7.24 10.55 -10.79
C GLU A 223 -8.44 9.82 -11.39
N GLY A 224 -9.19 10.47 -12.30
CA GLY A 224 -10.27 9.82 -13.03
C GLY A 224 -9.82 8.67 -13.94
N GLY A 225 -8.53 8.63 -14.31
CA GLY A 225 -7.90 7.56 -15.07
C GLY A 225 -7.25 6.47 -14.22
N VAL A 226 -7.17 6.67 -12.90
CA VAL A 226 -6.60 5.70 -11.96
C VAL A 226 -7.63 4.61 -11.68
N THR A 227 -7.25 3.37 -11.99
CA THR A 227 -8.12 2.20 -11.82
C THR A 227 -7.70 1.31 -10.65
N TRP A 228 -6.50 1.54 -10.12
CA TRP A 228 -5.97 0.78 -8.99
C TRP A 228 -5.07 1.68 -8.15
N PHE A 229 -5.16 1.54 -6.84
CA PHE A 229 -4.15 2.10 -5.94
C PHE A 229 -3.53 0.96 -5.15
N SER A 230 -2.23 1.04 -4.95
CA SER A 230 -1.52 0.15 -4.02
C SER A 230 -1.15 0.90 -2.75
N GLN A 231 -0.85 0.17 -1.68
CA GLN A 231 -0.31 0.75 -0.45
C GLN A 231 1.10 1.30 -0.66
N ASP A 232 1.90 0.63 -1.50
CA ASP A 232 3.29 0.94 -1.76
C ASP A 232 3.69 0.63 -3.21
N SER A 233 4.80 1.20 -3.67
CA SER A 233 5.18 1.11 -5.08
C SER A 233 5.75 -0.26 -5.46
N ALA A 234 6.24 -1.01 -4.48
CA ALA A 234 6.71 -2.38 -4.66
C ALA A 234 5.55 -3.35 -4.94
N ASP A 235 4.46 -3.29 -4.15
CA ASP A 235 3.24 -4.07 -4.40
C ASP A 235 2.55 -3.65 -5.71
N LEU A 236 2.59 -2.36 -6.07
CA LEU A 236 2.13 -1.91 -7.40
C LEU A 236 2.93 -2.58 -8.53
N GLY A 237 4.26 -2.58 -8.44
CA GLY A 237 5.14 -3.22 -9.42
C GLY A 237 4.90 -4.73 -9.52
N ALA A 238 4.79 -5.41 -8.38
CA ALA A 238 4.46 -6.84 -8.33
C ALA A 238 3.10 -7.13 -8.96
N THR A 239 2.06 -6.36 -8.59
CA THR A 239 0.70 -6.49 -9.13
C THR A 239 0.67 -6.31 -10.65
N MET A 240 1.40 -5.32 -11.17
CA MET A 240 1.53 -5.13 -12.61
C MET A 240 2.11 -6.38 -13.26
N THR A 241 3.24 -6.89 -12.77
CA THR A 241 3.91 -8.07 -13.34
C THR A 241 3.08 -9.34 -13.26
N GLU A 242 2.34 -9.54 -12.18
CA GLU A 242 1.47 -10.70 -11.99
C GLU A 242 0.24 -10.67 -12.90
N ARG A 243 -0.37 -9.49 -13.10
CA ARG A 243 -1.67 -9.35 -13.80
C ARG A 243 -1.57 -8.89 -15.25
N GLY A 244 -0.41 -8.38 -15.66
CA GLY A 244 -0.11 -8.00 -17.04
C GLY A 244 -0.73 -6.67 -17.49
N VAL A 245 -0.43 -6.29 -18.74
CA VAL A 245 -0.78 -5.01 -19.36
C VAL A 245 -2.28 -4.68 -19.39
N ASN A 246 -3.13 -5.70 -19.48
CA ASN A 246 -4.59 -5.52 -19.54
C ASN A 246 -5.18 -5.16 -18.17
N TYR A 247 -4.47 -5.48 -17.09
CA TYR A 247 -4.87 -5.09 -15.74
C TYR A 247 -4.44 -3.64 -15.47
N LEU A 248 -3.15 -3.35 -15.63
CA LEU A 248 -2.56 -2.02 -15.49
C LEU A 248 -1.59 -1.75 -16.63
N THR A 249 -1.90 -0.73 -17.42
CA THR A 249 -1.09 -0.31 -18.57
C THR A 249 0.16 0.44 -18.12
N ALA A 250 0.04 1.24 -17.07
CA ALA A 250 1.17 1.87 -16.41
C ALA A 250 0.90 2.12 -14.91
N GLY A 251 1.98 2.28 -14.14
CA GLY A 251 1.95 2.57 -12.72
C GLY A 251 2.96 3.65 -12.34
N VAL A 252 2.59 4.57 -11.47
CA VAL A 252 3.55 5.54 -10.92
C VAL A 252 4.30 4.92 -9.76
N MET A 253 5.62 4.80 -9.90
CA MET A 253 6.51 4.06 -8.99
C MET A 253 7.91 4.66 -9.02
N TYR A 254 8.84 4.12 -8.22
CA TYR A 254 10.24 4.50 -8.35
C TYR A 254 10.94 3.73 -9.48
N GLU A 255 11.98 4.31 -10.05
CA GLU A 255 12.82 3.66 -11.07
C GLU A 255 13.37 2.31 -10.61
N SER A 256 13.74 2.20 -9.34
CA SER A 256 14.14 0.94 -8.70
C SER A 256 13.06 -0.14 -8.78
N ASP A 257 11.78 0.22 -8.69
CA ASP A 257 10.67 -0.74 -8.79
C ASP A 257 10.48 -1.23 -10.23
N VAL A 258 10.74 -0.37 -11.24
CA VAL A 258 10.78 -0.79 -12.65
C VAL A 258 11.85 -1.85 -12.86
N VAL A 259 13.03 -1.69 -12.26
CA VAL A 259 14.12 -2.67 -12.32
C VAL A 259 13.75 -3.97 -11.61
N ASN A 260 13.26 -3.88 -10.37
CA ASN A 260 13.03 -5.05 -9.52
C ASN A 260 11.83 -5.89 -9.95
N TYR A 261 10.77 -5.25 -10.45
CA TYR A 261 9.52 -5.93 -10.78
C TYR A 261 9.29 -6.05 -12.28
N GLY A 262 9.89 -5.18 -13.09
CA GLY A 262 9.58 -5.10 -14.52
C GLY A 262 10.03 -6.30 -15.35
N ASN A 263 11.01 -7.08 -14.89
CA ASN A 263 11.56 -8.24 -15.62
C ASN A 263 11.93 -7.95 -17.09
N GLY A 264 12.32 -6.70 -17.39
CA GLY A 264 12.59 -6.22 -18.75
C GLY A 264 11.34 -6.02 -19.63
N ASN A 265 10.13 -6.10 -19.08
CA ASN A 265 8.89 -5.81 -19.81
C ASN A 265 8.34 -4.41 -19.48
N LEU A 266 8.70 -3.84 -18.33
CA LEU A 266 8.42 -2.45 -18.02
C LEU A 266 9.57 -1.54 -18.47
N THR A 267 9.23 -0.28 -18.75
CA THR A 267 10.18 0.80 -19.00
C THR A 267 9.78 2.00 -18.16
N ALA A 268 10.78 2.70 -17.62
CA ALA A 268 10.61 3.96 -16.95
C ALA A 268 10.34 5.05 -17.98
N ILE A 269 9.17 5.67 -17.90
CA ILE A 269 8.86 6.91 -18.60
C ILE A 269 9.18 8.06 -17.66
N TYR A 270 10.13 8.90 -18.06
CA TYR A 270 10.53 10.12 -17.35
C TYR A 270 9.72 11.28 -17.92
N PRO A 271 8.77 11.85 -17.15
CA PRO A 271 7.85 12.83 -17.70
C PRO A 271 8.55 14.10 -18.18
N LEU A 272 8.15 14.60 -19.35
CA LEU A 272 8.80 15.74 -20.00
C LEU A 272 8.77 17.02 -19.16
N GLU A 273 7.76 17.18 -18.31
CA GLU A 273 7.65 18.34 -17.42
C GLU A 273 8.65 18.28 -16.26
N GLY A 274 9.13 17.09 -15.93
CA GLY A 274 10.02 16.78 -14.81
C GLY A 274 9.39 15.84 -13.79
N THR A 275 10.17 15.47 -12.78
CA THR A 275 9.72 14.56 -11.72
C THR A 275 10.45 14.80 -10.40
N PHE A 276 9.97 14.20 -9.32
CA PHE A 276 10.67 14.20 -8.03
C PHE A 276 11.76 13.13 -7.96
N MET A 277 12.81 13.43 -7.21
CA MET A 277 13.85 12.46 -6.84
C MET A 277 13.61 12.03 -5.39
N ALA A 278 13.43 10.73 -5.13
CA ALA A 278 13.58 10.21 -3.77
C ALA A 278 15.08 10.14 -3.45
N ASP A 279 15.46 10.68 -2.29
CA ASP A 279 16.84 10.84 -1.87
C ASP A 279 17.18 10.10 -0.58
N PHE A 280 16.19 9.38 -0.02
CA PHE A 280 16.33 8.41 1.05
C PHE A 280 17.25 8.88 2.19
N PRO A 281 16.94 9.99 2.89
CA PRO A 281 17.74 10.49 3.99
C PRO A 281 17.71 9.52 5.17
N ALA A 282 18.85 8.91 5.51
CA ALA A 282 19.00 8.08 6.70
C ALA A 282 19.24 8.96 7.94
N CYS A 283 18.18 9.16 8.72
CA CYS A 283 18.12 10.07 9.85
C CYS A 283 18.15 9.34 11.18
N VAL A 284 19.07 9.74 12.06
CA VAL A 284 19.22 9.14 13.39
C VAL A 284 18.28 9.79 14.39
N ASN A 285 17.63 8.96 15.21
CA ASN A 285 16.81 9.41 16.33
C ASN A 285 17.70 10.05 17.42
N GLN A 286 17.52 11.35 17.65
CA GLN A 286 18.30 12.11 18.64
C GLN A 286 17.90 11.85 20.10
N SER A 287 16.75 11.22 20.34
CA SER A 287 16.32 10.82 21.69
C SER A 287 16.84 9.44 22.11
N ALA A 288 17.41 8.67 21.16
CA ALA A 288 18.08 7.41 21.43
C ALA A 288 19.32 7.57 22.31
N SER A 289 19.73 6.48 22.97
CA SER A 289 20.95 6.48 23.78
C SER A 289 22.19 6.70 22.93
N GLY A 290 23.28 7.21 23.54
CA GLY A 290 24.52 7.46 22.81
C GLY A 290 25.10 6.22 22.13
N GLU A 291 24.86 5.03 22.68
CA GLU A 291 25.33 3.77 22.09
C GLU A 291 24.43 3.31 20.92
N GLU A 292 23.11 3.52 21.00
CA GLU A 292 22.19 3.29 19.88
C GLU A 292 22.46 4.25 18.71
N VAL A 293 22.76 5.52 19.01
CA VAL A 293 23.18 6.51 18.02
C VAL A 293 24.47 6.07 17.33
N GLU A 294 25.49 5.63 18.09
CA GLU A 294 26.73 5.09 17.51
C GLU A 294 26.45 3.88 16.61
N ALA A 295 25.62 2.95 17.06
CA ALA A 295 25.25 1.76 16.32
C ALA A 295 24.50 2.09 15.01
N ALA A 296 23.57 3.05 15.03
CA ALA A 296 22.86 3.53 13.85
C ALA A 296 23.81 4.19 12.85
N LEU A 297 24.79 4.97 13.33
CA LEU A 297 25.82 5.58 12.49
C LEU A 297 26.70 4.53 11.81
N LEU A 298 27.09 3.48 12.53
CA LEU A 298 27.87 2.37 11.96
C LEU A 298 27.11 1.68 10.80
N PHE A 299 25.80 1.48 10.95
CA PHE A 299 24.98 0.93 9.87
C PHE A 299 24.84 1.91 8.70
N ARG A 300 24.60 3.20 8.96
CA ARG A 300 24.54 4.23 7.91
C ARG A 300 25.85 4.34 7.14
N ASP A 301 26.99 4.29 7.82
CA ASP A 301 28.32 4.29 7.21
C ASP A 301 28.52 3.05 6.33
N TYR A 302 28.01 1.90 6.75
CA TYR A 302 27.99 0.70 5.90
C TYR A 302 27.11 0.88 4.66
N LEU A 303 25.92 1.47 4.76
CA LEU A 303 25.08 1.76 3.59
C LEU A 303 25.81 2.66 2.59
N LEU A 304 26.64 3.59 3.06
CA LEU A 304 27.43 4.52 2.24
C LEU A 304 28.77 3.96 1.74
N SER A 305 29.19 2.79 2.25
CA SER A 305 30.40 2.10 1.82
C SER A 305 30.33 1.68 0.34
N ALA A 306 31.47 1.34 -0.27
CA ALA A 306 31.46 0.86 -1.65
C ALA A 306 30.64 -0.42 -1.79
N GLU A 307 30.68 -1.29 -0.78
CA GLU A 307 29.94 -2.54 -0.70
C GLU A 307 28.43 -2.28 -0.59
N GLY A 308 28.00 -1.41 0.33
CA GLY A 308 26.58 -1.07 0.51
C GLY A 308 25.98 -0.37 -0.72
N GLN A 309 26.76 0.47 -1.38
CA GLN A 309 26.36 1.21 -2.58
C GLN A 309 26.37 0.35 -3.84
N GLN A 310 27.25 -0.65 -3.92
CA GLN A 310 27.18 -1.67 -4.96
C GLN A 310 25.91 -2.51 -4.82
N ALA A 311 25.53 -2.88 -3.58
CA ALA A 311 24.26 -3.55 -3.33
C ALA A 311 23.05 -2.65 -3.66
N ALA A 312 23.14 -1.34 -3.43
CA ALA A 312 22.09 -0.39 -3.83
C ALA A 312 21.91 -0.40 -5.35
N LEU A 313 23.02 -0.31 -6.10
CA LEU A 313 23.01 -0.39 -7.56
C LEU A 313 22.38 -1.69 -8.07
N GLU A 314 22.75 -2.83 -7.50
CA GLU A 314 22.22 -4.15 -7.85
C GLU A 314 20.69 -4.27 -7.66
N ASN A 315 20.11 -3.45 -6.78
CA ASN A 315 18.67 -3.35 -6.53
C ASN A 315 18.00 -2.17 -7.28
N GLY A 316 18.66 -1.62 -8.29
CA GLY A 316 18.11 -0.56 -9.13
C GLY A 316 18.07 0.83 -8.47
N LEU A 317 18.82 1.06 -7.39
CA LEU A 317 18.97 2.38 -6.78
C LEU A 317 20.21 3.09 -7.34
N ARG A 318 20.11 4.40 -7.53
CA ARG A 318 21.26 5.24 -7.94
C ARG A 318 22.20 5.46 -6.75
N PRO A 319 23.49 5.06 -6.84
CA PRO A 319 24.45 5.28 -5.76
C PRO A 319 24.75 6.76 -5.52
N VAL A 320 24.93 7.11 -4.24
CA VAL A 320 25.39 8.44 -3.80
C VAL A 320 26.91 8.48 -3.58
N ASN A 321 27.56 7.31 -3.50
CA ASN A 321 29.00 7.21 -3.38
C ASN A 321 29.67 7.26 -4.77
N PRO A 322 30.49 8.28 -5.07
CA PRO A 322 31.12 8.44 -6.38
C PRO A 322 32.13 7.34 -6.73
N ALA A 323 32.52 6.49 -5.77
CA ALA A 323 33.35 5.32 -6.03
C ALA A 323 32.59 4.18 -6.74
N VAL A 324 31.25 4.18 -6.71
CA VAL A 324 30.39 3.21 -7.37
C VAL A 324 29.73 3.90 -8.58
N PRO A 325 30.26 3.70 -9.80
CA PRO A 325 29.68 4.31 -10.99
C PRO A 325 28.34 3.66 -11.34
N LEU A 326 27.44 4.43 -11.98
CA LEU A 326 26.23 3.89 -12.57
C LEU A 326 26.56 2.81 -13.62
N GLY A 327 25.69 1.82 -13.70
CA GLY A 327 25.78 0.68 -14.62
C GLY A 327 24.57 -0.23 -14.50
N PRO A 328 24.57 -1.40 -15.15
CA PRO A 328 23.49 -2.36 -15.04
C PRO A 328 23.17 -2.68 -13.55
N PRO A 329 21.89 -2.79 -13.17
CA PRO A 329 20.69 -2.79 -14.02
C PRO A 329 20.12 -1.40 -14.37
N LEU A 330 20.81 -0.29 -14.08
CA LEU A 330 20.36 1.05 -14.51
C LEU A 330 20.77 1.34 -15.95
N ASP A 331 20.13 0.63 -16.88
CA ASP A 331 20.40 0.72 -18.31
C ASP A 331 19.15 0.48 -19.17
N GLU A 332 19.27 0.76 -20.48
CA GLU A 332 18.18 0.61 -21.43
C GLU A 332 17.67 -0.83 -21.48
N ALA A 333 18.50 -1.85 -21.24
CA ALA A 333 18.07 -3.25 -21.31
C ALA A 333 17.02 -3.57 -20.22
N HIS A 334 17.15 -2.95 -19.05
CA HIS A 334 16.21 -3.06 -17.94
C HIS A 334 15.11 -1.98 -17.95
N GLY A 335 15.05 -1.16 -19.01
CA GLY A 335 13.99 -0.16 -19.20
C GLY A 335 14.29 1.16 -18.51
N VAL A 336 15.54 1.44 -18.17
CA VAL A 336 15.98 2.64 -17.46
C VAL A 336 16.87 3.49 -18.37
N ASP A 337 16.75 4.82 -18.26
CA ASP A 337 17.70 5.75 -18.86
C ASP A 337 18.51 6.44 -17.75
N PRO A 338 19.81 6.11 -17.60
CA PRO A 338 20.64 6.67 -16.53
C PRO A 338 20.88 8.18 -16.68
N ASP A 339 20.68 8.75 -17.87
CA ASP A 339 20.83 10.19 -18.12
C ASP A 339 19.55 10.99 -17.78
N GLN A 340 18.42 10.32 -17.54
CA GLN A 340 17.17 10.92 -17.08
C GLN A 340 17.05 10.89 -15.54
N PRO A 341 16.11 11.63 -14.91
CA PRO A 341 15.33 12.72 -15.51
C PRO A 341 16.18 13.98 -15.74
N GLU A 342 15.97 14.67 -16.86
CA GLU A 342 16.62 15.96 -17.13
C GLU A 342 16.12 17.10 -16.22
N VAL A 343 14.84 17.02 -15.83
CA VAL A 343 14.18 18.03 -14.99
C VAL A 343 13.76 17.41 -13.67
N VAL A 344 14.41 17.84 -12.58
CA VAL A 344 14.09 17.44 -11.22
C VAL A 344 13.32 18.56 -10.52
N PHE A 345 12.15 18.22 -10.00
CA PHE A 345 11.32 19.12 -9.21
C PHE A 345 11.93 19.40 -7.83
N ALA A 346 11.78 20.64 -7.37
CA ALA A 346 12.17 21.00 -6.01
C ALA A 346 11.32 20.23 -4.99
N PRO A 347 11.90 19.76 -3.87
CA PRO A 347 11.19 18.94 -2.89
C PRO A 347 9.99 19.68 -2.29
N PRO A 348 8.90 18.96 -1.93
CA PRO A 348 7.71 19.58 -1.39
C PRO A 348 7.90 20.06 0.05
N SER A 349 7.02 20.98 0.45
CA SER A 349 6.89 21.43 1.84
C SER A 349 5.81 20.64 2.59
N VAL A 350 5.84 20.67 3.93
CA VAL A 350 4.77 20.11 4.78
C VAL A 350 3.39 20.63 4.35
N LYS A 351 3.26 21.95 4.13
CA LYS A 351 1.99 22.57 3.73
C LYS A 351 1.47 22.07 2.39
N THR A 352 2.35 21.80 1.44
CA THR A 352 1.94 21.30 0.11
C THR A 352 1.55 19.84 0.15
N VAL A 353 2.20 19.01 0.99
CA VAL A 353 1.77 17.62 1.18
C VAL A 353 0.37 17.58 1.79
N TYR A 354 0.12 18.35 2.86
CA TYR A 354 -1.23 18.43 3.43
C TYR A 354 -2.26 18.97 2.43
N ALA A 355 -1.94 20.05 1.71
CA ALA A 355 -2.87 20.63 0.75
C ALA A 355 -3.21 19.68 -0.43
N VAL A 356 -2.25 18.87 -0.89
CA VAL A 356 -2.52 17.90 -1.97
C VAL A 356 -3.32 16.70 -1.46
N GLN A 357 -3.06 16.25 -0.23
CA GLN A 357 -3.82 15.19 0.43
C GLN A 357 -5.26 15.65 0.66
N ASP A 358 -5.47 16.88 1.12
CA ASP A 358 -6.79 17.49 1.27
C ASP A 358 -7.52 17.57 -0.10
N LEU A 359 -6.84 18.04 -1.14
CA LEU A 359 -7.40 18.09 -2.49
C LEU A 359 -7.85 16.71 -2.97
N TRP A 360 -7.04 15.68 -2.72
CA TRP A 360 -7.36 14.32 -3.10
C TRP A 360 -8.54 13.76 -2.31
N GLN A 361 -8.58 14.01 -0.99
CA GLN A 361 -9.71 13.65 -0.13
C GLN A 361 -11.01 14.37 -0.52
N GLU A 362 -10.94 15.58 -1.08
CA GLU A 362 -12.11 16.29 -1.62
C GLU A 362 -12.53 15.77 -3.01
N ALA A 363 -11.58 15.25 -3.79
CA ALA A 363 -11.80 14.79 -5.16
C ALA A 363 -12.19 13.30 -5.26
N ARG A 364 -11.96 12.51 -4.20
CA ARG A 364 -12.30 11.08 -4.17
C ARG A 364 -13.80 10.85 -4.30
N LYS A 365 -14.16 9.69 -4.85
CA LYS A 365 -15.54 9.20 -4.87
C LYS A 365 -15.88 8.57 -3.54
N ASP A 366 -17.10 8.76 -3.06
CA ASP A 366 -17.61 8.02 -1.89
C ASP A 366 -17.67 6.52 -2.22
N VAL A 367 -17.54 5.65 -1.23
CA VAL A 367 -17.60 4.20 -1.47
C VAL A 367 -19.04 3.69 -1.34
N ASN A 368 -19.52 2.94 -2.33
CA ASN A 368 -20.73 2.12 -2.25
C ASN A 368 -20.34 0.66 -2.07
N LEU A 369 -20.34 0.21 -0.82
CA LEU A 369 -19.88 -1.11 -0.41
C LEU A 369 -21.05 -2.08 -0.21
N VAL A 370 -20.92 -3.30 -0.73
CA VAL A 370 -21.68 -4.45 -0.25
C VAL A 370 -20.74 -5.40 0.49
N MET A 371 -21.08 -5.72 1.72
CA MET A 371 -20.35 -6.68 2.56
C MET A 371 -21.15 -7.97 2.67
N ALA A 372 -20.64 -9.05 2.09
CA ALA A 372 -21.21 -10.39 2.17
C ALA A 372 -20.50 -11.18 3.28
N LEU A 373 -21.24 -11.52 4.34
CA LEU A 373 -20.75 -12.17 5.55
C LEU A 373 -21.28 -13.60 5.65
N ASP A 374 -20.36 -14.57 5.64
CA ASP A 374 -20.70 -15.97 5.84
C ASP A 374 -21.15 -16.20 7.30
N THR A 375 -22.36 -16.71 7.45
CA THR A 375 -22.95 -17.11 8.73
C THR A 375 -23.28 -18.60 8.76
N SER A 376 -22.62 -19.42 7.93
CA SER A 376 -22.79 -20.87 7.91
C SER A 376 -22.31 -21.53 9.21
N GLY A 377 -22.73 -22.79 9.43
CA GLY A 377 -22.38 -23.51 10.66
C GLY A 377 -20.88 -23.70 10.90
N SER A 378 -20.06 -23.72 9.83
CA SER A 378 -18.60 -23.82 9.92
C SER A 378 -17.96 -22.61 10.60
N MET A 379 -18.58 -21.44 10.49
CA MET A 379 -18.14 -20.20 11.13
C MET A 379 -18.29 -20.21 12.66
N SER A 380 -18.87 -21.23 13.28
CA SER A 380 -19.10 -21.26 14.73
C SER A 380 -17.81 -21.09 15.56
N GLY A 381 -17.97 -20.53 16.77
CA GLY A 381 -16.84 -20.29 17.69
C GLY A 381 -16.00 -19.09 17.29
N SER A 382 -14.67 -19.24 17.35
CA SER A 382 -13.73 -18.12 17.16
C SER A 382 -13.76 -17.53 15.75
N LYS A 383 -14.14 -18.30 14.72
CA LYS A 383 -14.24 -17.79 13.34
C LYS A 383 -15.30 -16.68 13.23
N MET A 384 -16.50 -16.91 13.77
CA MET A 384 -17.58 -15.92 13.84
C MET A 384 -17.18 -14.71 14.69
N ASP A 385 -16.56 -14.93 15.85
CA ASP A 385 -16.12 -13.81 16.70
C ASP A 385 -15.06 -12.94 15.97
N ASN A 386 -14.09 -13.56 15.31
CA ASN A 386 -13.08 -12.86 14.52
C ASN A 386 -13.69 -12.12 13.32
N MET A 387 -14.62 -12.75 12.60
CA MET A 387 -15.33 -12.13 11.48
C MET A 387 -16.17 -10.93 11.95
N ARG A 388 -16.88 -11.02 13.08
CA ARG A 388 -17.63 -9.89 13.63
C ARG A 388 -16.69 -8.74 14.00
N ASN A 389 -15.59 -9.03 14.72
CA ASN A 389 -14.60 -8.03 15.08
C ASN A 389 -14.02 -7.34 13.83
N ALA A 390 -13.73 -8.12 12.79
CA ALA A 390 -13.24 -7.64 11.52
C ALA A 390 -14.19 -6.67 10.84
N ALA A 391 -15.44 -7.10 10.68
CA ALA A 391 -16.48 -6.30 10.03
C ALA A 391 -16.81 -5.04 10.84
N VAL A 392 -16.75 -5.09 12.18
CA VAL A 392 -16.89 -3.91 13.04
C VAL A 392 -15.73 -2.94 12.82
N GLN A 393 -14.48 -3.39 12.90
CA GLN A 393 -13.31 -2.54 12.64
C GLN A 393 -13.36 -1.92 11.25
N PHE A 394 -13.77 -2.68 10.25
CA PHE A 394 -13.97 -2.17 8.90
C PHE A 394 -14.99 -1.03 8.88
N VAL A 395 -16.18 -1.24 9.47
CA VAL A 395 -17.23 -0.22 9.55
C VAL A 395 -16.81 0.98 10.39
N GLU A 396 -15.93 0.84 11.38
CA GLU A 396 -15.41 1.96 12.16
C GLU A 396 -14.49 2.87 11.35
N GLN A 397 -13.75 2.31 10.39
CA GLN A 397 -12.78 3.04 9.59
C GLN A 397 -13.40 3.70 8.33
N MET A 398 -14.55 3.20 7.84
CA MET A 398 -15.28 3.82 6.73
C MET A 398 -15.59 5.30 6.95
N GLY A 399 -15.56 6.10 5.89
CA GLY A 399 -15.92 7.52 5.90
C GLY A 399 -17.39 7.74 6.24
N ASP A 400 -17.72 8.90 6.80
CA ASP A 400 -19.10 9.23 7.18
C ASP A 400 -20.05 9.34 5.97
N ASP A 401 -19.50 9.67 4.79
CA ASP A 401 -20.23 9.83 3.53
C ASP A 401 -20.29 8.54 2.68
N ASP A 402 -19.61 7.47 3.10
CA ASP A 402 -19.69 6.17 2.44
C ASP A 402 -21.05 5.49 2.68
N TYR A 403 -21.40 4.56 1.80
CA TYR A 403 -22.62 3.75 1.86
C TYR A 403 -22.28 2.27 2.02
N ILE A 404 -23.03 1.58 2.87
CA ILE A 404 -22.86 0.13 3.09
C ILE A 404 -24.19 -0.63 2.98
N SER A 405 -24.13 -1.79 2.34
CA SER A 405 -25.13 -2.85 2.44
C SER A 405 -24.50 -4.09 3.05
N ILE A 406 -25.24 -4.84 3.86
CA ILE A 406 -24.77 -6.06 4.50
C ILE A 406 -25.67 -7.21 4.09
N ILE A 407 -25.08 -8.23 3.49
CA ILE A 407 -25.71 -9.50 3.18
C ILE A 407 -25.11 -10.55 4.11
N ALA A 408 -25.91 -11.11 5.02
CA ALA A 408 -25.50 -12.32 5.74
C ALA A 408 -25.96 -13.53 4.93
N PHE A 409 -25.10 -14.53 4.74
CA PHE A 409 -25.45 -15.71 3.96
C PHE A 409 -25.10 -17.00 4.68
N SER A 410 -26.04 -17.94 4.62
CA SER A 410 -25.80 -19.34 4.96
C SER A 410 -26.55 -20.25 3.98
N THR A 411 -27.68 -20.81 4.39
CA THR A 411 -28.55 -21.60 3.50
C THR A 411 -29.20 -20.74 2.42
N GLU A 412 -29.46 -19.47 2.73
CA GLU A 412 -29.96 -18.45 1.81
C GLU A 412 -29.30 -17.10 2.17
N PRO A 413 -28.98 -16.23 1.20
CA PRO A 413 -28.54 -14.85 1.46
C PRO A 413 -29.69 -13.97 1.98
N ILE A 414 -29.40 -13.13 2.98
CA ILE A 414 -30.34 -12.20 3.61
C ILE A 414 -29.71 -10.80 3.64
N LEU A 415 -30.36 -9.85 3.00
CA LEU A 415 -30.00 -8.43 3.07
C LEU A 415 -30.43 -7.85 4.43
N LEU A 416 -29.47 -7.55 5.29
CA LEU A 416 -29.68 -7.02 6.65
C LEU A 416 -29.62 -5.49 6.70
N VAL A 417 -28.76 -4.90 5.87
CA VAL A 417 -28.62 -3.45 5.71
C VAL A 417 -28.64 -3.17 4.22
N GLU A 418 -29.47 -2.21 3.80
CA GLU A 418 -29.60 -1.80 2.40
C GLU A 418 -29.16 -0.35 2.26
N HIS A 419 -28.03 -0.14 1.58
CA HIS A 419 -27.49 1.16 1.15
C HIS A 419 -27.59 2.27 2.23
N ALA A 420 -27.09 1.96 3.43
CA ALA A 420 -27.09 2.90 4.54
C ALA A 420 -25.86 3.80 4.49
N GLN A 421 -26.05 5.11 4.53
CA GLN A 421 -24.95 6.05 4.78
C GLN A 421 -24.34 5.75 6.16
N VAL A 422 -23.02 5.59 6.21
CA VAL A 422 -22.30 5.09 7.37
C VAL A 422 -22.38 6.06 8.54
N GLY A 423 -22.04 7.34 8.38
CA GLY A 423 -21.96 8.31 9.48
C GLY A 423 -23.17 8.31 10.43
N PRO A 424 -24.41 8.54 9.95
CA PRO A 424 -25.60 8.55 10.82
C PRO A 424 -26.06 7.17 11.30
N ASN A 425 -25.57 6.08 10.70
CA ASN A 425 -26.02 4.72 11.00
C ASN A 425 -24.94 3.81 11.58
N ARG A 426 -23.71 4.29 11.80
CA ARG A 426 -22.53 3.50 12.15
C ARG A 426 -22.79 2.53 13.30
N GLN A 427 -23.28 3.04 14.43
CA GLN A 427 -23.61 2.18 15.58
C GLN A 427 -24.71 1.15 15.29
N LYS A 428 -25.70 1.48 14.45
CA LYS A 428 -26.76 0.53 14.09
C LYS A 428 -26.20 -0.60 13.21
N ILE A 429 -25.31 -0.25 12.27
CA ILE A 429 -24.61 -1.21 11.40
C ILE A 429 -23.75 -2.15 12.25
N ILE A 430 -22.97 -1.61 13.19
CA ILE A 430 -22.18 -2.38 14.16
C ILE A 430 -23.07 -3.35 14.94
N ASN A 431 -24.19 -2.88 15.49
CA ASN A 431 -25.11 -3.76 16.24
C ASN A 431 -25.71 -4.88 15.37
N VAL A 432 -25.90 -4.67 14.06
CA VAL A 432 -26.35 -5.73 13.13
C VAL A 432 -25.28 -6.80 12.99
N ILE A 433 -24.02 -6.39 12.81
CA ILE A 433 -22.86 -7.30 12.70
C ILE A 433 -22.68 -8.10 13.99
N GLU A 434 -22.71 -7.43 15.15
CA GLU A 434 -22.59 -8.07 16.46
C GLU A 434 -23.69 -9.13 16.72
N GLY A 435 -24.85 -8.96 16.10
CA GLY A 435 -26.00 -9.87 16.23
C GLY A 435 -25.96 -11.12 15.35
N LEU A 436 -25.01 -11.23 14.42
CA LEU A 436 -24.88 -12.40 13.53
C LEU A 436 -24.57 -13.67 14.32
N TYR A 437 -25.03 -14.83 13.87
CA TYR A 437 -24.68 -16.11 14.48
C TYR A 437 -24.54 -17.20 13.43
N ALA A 438 -23.68 -18.18 13.69
CA ALA A 438 -23.39 -19.28 12.77
C ALA A 438 -24.52 -20.32 12.78
N ASP A 439 -25.16 -20.54 11.63
CA ASP A 439 -26.13 -21.61 11.40
C ASP A 439 -26.37 -21.86 9.90
N GLY A 440 -26.65 -23.11 9.53
CA GLY A 440 -27.03 -23.51 8.17
C GLY A 440 -25.87 -23.89 7.24
N ASP A 441 -26.21 -24.05 5.96
CA ASP A 441 -25.31 -24.40 4.85
C ASP A 441 -24.55 -23.16 4.33
N THR A 442 -23.86 -23.25 3.18
CA THR A 442 -23.09 -22.14 2.58
C THR A 442 -23.51 -21.89 1.11
N THR A 443 -24.06 -20.71 0.82
CA THR A 443 -24.52 -20.26 -0.51
C THR A 443 -23.74 -19.04 -1.01
N LEU A 444 -22.44 -19.26 -1.25
CA LEU A 444 -21.46 -18.23 -1.59
C LEU A 444 -21.79 -17.54 -2.93
N PHE A 445 -22.03 -18.31 -3.99
CA PHE A 445 -22.28 -17.71 -5.32
C PHE A 445 -23.59 -16.95 -5.37
N ASP A 446 -24.62 -17.44 -4.68
CA ASP A 446 -25.88 -16.73 -4.55
C ASP A 446 -25.73 -15.40 -3.79
N ALA A 447 -24.89 -15.36 -2.75
CA ALA A 447 -24.59 -14.13 -2.03
C ALA A 447 -23.84 -13.10 -2.90
N ILE A 448 -22.87 -13.55 -3.72
CA ILE A 448 -22.13 -12.69 -4.64
C ILE A 448 -23.05 -12.15 -5.75
N GLY A 449 -23.90 -12.99 -6.34
CA GLY A 449 -24.87 -12.55 -7.35
C GLY A 449 -25.89 -11.56 -6.80
N ASP A 450 -26.40 -11.80 -5.59
CA ASP A 450 -27.30 -10.85 -4.91
C ASP A 450 -26.58 -9.54 -4.56
N ALA A 451 -25.31 -9.60 -4.16
CA ALA A 451 -24.50 -8.42 -3.96
C ALA A 451 -24.34 -7.60 -5.24
N GLY A 452 -24.10 -8.25 -6.39
CA GLY A 452 -24.07 -7.61 -7.70
C GLY A 452 -25.40 -6.91 -8.03
N THR A 453 -26.52 -7.54 -7.71
CA THR A 453 -27.86 -6.93 -7.87
C THR A 453 -28.04 -5.69 -7.00
N VAL A 454 -27.61 -5.75 -5.73
CA VAL A 454 -27.66 -4.61 -4.81
C VAL A 454 -26.77 -3.46 -5.31
N LEU A 455 -25.56 -3.76 -5.76
CA LEU A 455 -24.66 -2.76 -6.36
C LEU A 455 -25.30 -2.11 -7.59
N SER A 456 -25.94 -2.89 -8.46
CA SER A 456 -26.64 -2.35 -9.62
C SER A 456 -27.77 -1.40 -9.25
N ALA A 457 -28.52 -1.73 -8.20
CA ALA A 457 -29.63 -0.90 -7.73
C ALA A 457 -29.18 0.39 -7.02
N THR A 458 -27.94 0.44 -6.55
CA THR A 458 -27.44 1.49 -5.64
C THR A 458 -26.28 2.31 -6.22
N SER A 459 -25.74 1.91 -7.37
CA SER A 459 -24.60 2.57 -7.99
C SER A 459 -24.92 4.01 -8.42
N LEU A 460 -24.03 4.93 -8.03
CA LEU A 460 -24.05 6.32 -8.45
C LEU A 460 -22.75 6.67 -9.21
N PRO A 461 -22.78 7.59 -10.18
CA PRO A 461 -21.56 8.05 -10.88
C PRO A 461 -20.51 8.65 -9.94
N SER A 462 -20.94 9.19 -8.80
CA SER A 462 -20.10 9.78 -7.76
C SER A 462 -19.54 8.76 -6.76
N THR A 463 -19.87 7.47 -6.89
CA THR A 463 -19.43 6.41 -5.97
C THR A 463 -18.54 5.38 -6.65
N ALA A 464 -17.56 4.85 -5.93
CA ALA A 464 -16.85 3.63 -6.32
C ALA A 464 -17.56 2.41 -5.74
N ASN A 465 -17.83 1.39 -6.56
CA ASN A 465 -18.53 0.18 -6.13
C ASN A 465 -17.52 -0.87 -5.62
N ALA A 466 -17.80 -1.43 -4.44
CA ALA A 466 -16.97 -2.44 -3.82
C ALA A 466 -17.81 -3.62 -3.32
N LEU A 467 -17.29 -4.83 -3.42
CA LEU A 467 -17.85 -6.02 -2.76
C LEU A 467 -16.76 -6.66 -1.91
N VAL A 468 -17.05 -6.87 -0.63
CA VAL A 468 -16.17 -7.63 0.27
C VAL A 468 -16.89 -8.91 0.68
N VAL A 469 -16.25 -10.05 0.47
CA VAL A 469 -16.78 -11.37 0.78
C VAL A 469 -15.94 -12.01 1.87
N LEU A 470 -16.56 -12.36 3.00
CA LEU A 470 -15.91 -13.01 4.14
C LEU A 470 -16.50 -14.41 4.26
N THR A 471 -15.70 -15.47 4.10
CA THR A 471 -16.15 -16.87 4.17
C THR A 471 -15.08 -17.79 4.71
N ASP A 472 -15.47 -18.87 5.41
CA ASP A 472 -14.56 -19.95 5.83
C ASP A 472 -14.72 -21.24 5.04
N GLY A 473 -15.58 -21.25 4.02
CA GLY A 473 -16.09 -22.48 3.44
C GLY A 473 -16.25 -22.45 1.93
N GLN A 474 -16.49 -23.64 1.38
CA GLN A 474 -16.80 -23.83 -0.03
C GLN A 474 -18.29 -23.63 -0.26
N ASP A 475 -18.67 -23.22 -1.47
CA ASP A 475 -20.07 -23.25 -1.84
C ASP A 475 -20.60 -24.69 -1.75
N THR A 476 -21.69 -24.90 -1.02
CA THR A 476 -22.28 -26.22 -0.83
C THR A 476 -23.63 -26.36 -1.53
N ARG A 477 -24.28 -25.24 -1.86
CA ARG A 477 -25.72 -25.20 -2.11
C ARG A 477 -26.24 -24.07 -2.98
N SER A 478 -25.40 -23.21 -3.56
CA SER A 478 -25.89 -22.15 -4.45
C SER A 478 -26.71 -22.75 -5.59
N TYR A 479 -27.80 -22.07 -5.94
CA TYR A 479 -28.78 -22.59 -6.90
C TYR A 479 -29.29 -21.54 -7.89
N ARG A 480 -29.04 -20.25 -7.63
CA ARG A 480 -29.40 -19.14 -8.54
C ARG A 480 -28.22 -18.75 -9.41
N TYR A 481 -27.02 -18.74 -8.84
CA TYR A 481 -25.80 -18.40 -9.52
C TYR A 481 -24.78 -19.54 -9.42
N ASP A 482 -23.94 -19.63 -10.44
CA ASP A 482 -22.67 -20.35 -10.41
C ASP A 482 -21.51 -19.34 -10.28
N GLU A 483 -20.30 -19.83 -10.09
CA GLU A 483 -19.08 -19.01 -9.98
C GLU A 483 -18.98 -17.95 -11.09
N PHE A 484 -19.22 -18.34 -12.34
CA PHE A 484 -19.06 -17.48 -13.50
C PHE A 484 -20.13 -16.38 -13.55
N THR A 485 -21.39 -16.75 -13.34
CA THR A 485 -22.52 -15.83 -13.40
C THR A 485 -22.54 -14.87 -12.22
N ALA A 486 -22.17 -15.32 -11.02
CA ALA A 486 -22.04 -14.47 -9.84
C ALA A 486 -21.01 -13.35 -10.05
N VAL A 487 -19.82 -13.70 -10.56
CA VAL A 487 -18.77 -12.69 -10.81
C VAL A 487 -19.15 -11.71 -11.90
N ASN A 488 -19.76 -12.19 -12.98
CA ASN A 488 -20.18 -11.29 -14.06
C ASN A 488 -21.23 -10.27 -13.58
N GLU A 489 -22.11 -10.66 -12.66
CA GLU A 489 -23.08 -9.74 -12.05
C GLU A 489 -22.39 -8.69 -11.18
N ALA A 490 -21.37 -9.07 -10.41
CA ALA A 490 -20.56 -8.13 -9.64
C ALA A 490 -19.79 -7.15 -10.57
N ILE A 491 -19.10 -7.66 -11.58
CA ILE A 491 -18.27 -6.85 -12.49
C ILE A 491 -19.09 -5.95 -13.40
N ALA A 492 -20.32 -6.34 -13.76
CA ALA A 492 -21.21 -5.55 -14.60
C ALA A 492 -21.44 -4.12 -14.05
N ASN A 493 -21.22 -3.92 -12.75
CA ASN A 493 -21.37 -2.64 -12.07
C ASN A 493 -20.02 -1.95 -11.79
N ASN A 494 -18.94 -2.31 -12.49
CA ASN A 494 -17.58 -1.83 -12.22
C ASN A 494 -17.19 -2.01 -10.74
N ALA A 495 -17.66 -3.09 -10.11
CA ALA A 495 -17.33 -3.38 -8.73
C ALA A 495 -15.97 -4.05 -8.63
N THR A 496 -15.17 -3.62 -7.66
CA THR A 496 -13.96 -4.34 -7.27
C THR A 496 -14.31 -5.33 -6.15
N VAL A 497 -13.95 -6.61 -6.31
CA VAL A 497 -14.32 -7.68 -5.37
C VAL A 497 -13.12 -8.13 -4.54
N PHE A 498 -13.21 -8.00 -3.23
CA PHE A 498 -12.25 -8.52 -2.27
C PHE A 498 -12.81 -9.75 -1.58
N THR A 499 -11.99 -10.77 -1.43
CA THR A 499 -12.39 -12.05 -0.82
C THR A 499 -11.47 -12.41 0.33
N ILE A 500 -12.04 -12.88 1.43
CA ILE A 500 -11.34 -13.17 2.68
C ILE A 500 -11.68 -14.59 3.12
N ALA A 501 -10.66 -15.45 3.17
CA ALA A 501 -10.77 -16.83 3.64
C ALA A 501 -10.49 -16.95 5.13
N TYR A 502 -11.48 -17.28 5.96
CA TYR A 502 -11.27 -17.54 7.39
C TYR A 502 -10.89 -19.00 7.63
N GLY A 503 -9.67 -19.23 8.13
CA GLY A 503 -9.16 -20.58 8.37
C GLY A 503 -8.73 -21.30 7.08
N TYR A 504 -8.51 -22.61 7.16
CA TYR A 504 -7.88 -23.41 6.10
C TYR A 504 -8.86 -24.25 5.28
N ASP A 505 -10.17 -24.12 5.56
CA ASP A 505 -11.23 -24.93 4.94
C ASP A 505 -11.86 -24.24 3.71
N ALA A 506 -11.53 -22.97 3.48
CA ALA A 506 -11.98 -22.20 2.34
C ALA A 506 -11.32 -22.68 1.03
N ASP A 507 -12.02 -22.48 -0.10
CA ASP A 507 -11.43 -22.71 -1.42
C ASP A 507 -10.68 -21.47 -1.87
N ASP A 508 -9.43 -21.34 -1.42
CA ASP A 508 -8.54 -20.22 -1.74
C ASP A 508 -8.39 -20.01 -3.26
N ALA A 509 -8.42 -21.10 -4.05
CA ALA A 509 -8.29 -21.02 -5.50
C ALA A 509 -9.53 -20.37 -6.13
N VAL A 510 -10.73 -20.75 -5.66
CA VAL A 510 -11.98 -20.12 -6.11
C VAL A 510 -12.02 -18.66 -5.67
N LEU A 511 -11.73 -18.35 -4.40
CA LEU A 511 -11.76 -16.98 -3.89
C LEU A 511 -10.74 -16.06 -4.61
N SER A 512 -9.51 -16.53 -4.85
CA SER A 512 -8.51 -15.80 -5.64
C SER A 512 -8.98 -15.54 -7.07
N ALA A 513 -9.51 -16.58 -7.74
CA ALA A 513 -10.00 -16.44 -9.10
C ALA A 513 -11.19 -15.47 -9.21
N LEU A 514 -12.10 -15.48 -8.23
CA LEU A 514 -13.24 -14.55 -8.13
C LEU A 514 -12.72 -13.10 -8.00
N ALA A 515 -11.82 -12.85 -7.05
CA ALA A 515 -11.26 -11.52 -6.78
C ALA A 515 -10.47 -10.97 -7.97
N GLU A 516 -9.55 -11.78 -8.54
CA GLU A 516 -8.74 -11.41 -9.71
C GLU A 516 -9.61 -11.03 -10.90
N ARG A 517 -10.64 -11.84 -11.18
CA ARG A 517 -11.55 -11.59 -12.31
C ARG A 517 -12.30 -10.28 -12.16
N ALA A 518 -12.61 -9.89 -10.93
CA ALA A 518 -13.30 -8.65 -10.60
C ALA A 518 -12.35 -7.54 -10.11
N ASN A 519 -11.12 -7.55 -10.59
CA ASN A 519 -10.08 -6.55 -10.32
C ASN A 519 -9.76 -6.29 -8.85
N GLY A 520 -10.12 -7.17 -7.91
CA GLY A 520 -9.78 -7.04 -6.50
C GLY A 520 -8.70 -8.02 -6.05
N LYS A 521 -8.59 -8.27 -4.75
CA LYS A 521 -7.51 -9.07 -4.14
C LYS A 521 -8.06 -10.11 -3.17
N PHE A 522 -7.39 -11.24 -3.09
CA PHE A 522 -7.67 -12.30 -2.12
C PHE A 522 -6.77 -12.17 -0.90
N PHE A 523 -7.37 -12.38 0.27
CA PHE A 523 -6.68 -12.36 1.55
C PHE A 523 -6.94 -13.64 2.33
N GLN A 524 -5.89 -14.18 2.92
CA GLN A 524 -6.00 -15.24 3.90
C GLN A 524 -6.28 -14.61 5.28
N GLY A 525 -7.34 -15.05 5.95
CA GLY A 525 -7.89 -14.39 7.12
C GLY A 525 -7.20 -14.76 8.43
N ASP A 526 -6.58 -13.76 9.05
CA ASP A 526 -6.25 -13.67 10.47
C ASP A 526 -6.54 -12.24 11.01
N GLU A 527 -6.23 -11.93 12.27
CA GLU A 527 -6.43 -10.57 12.83
C GLU A 527 -5.56 -9.50 12.16
N ALA A 528 -4.37 -9.84 11.65
CA ALA A 528 -3.47 -8.91 10.97
C ALA A 528 -3.95 -8.61 9.53
N SER A 529 -4.62 -9.56 8.89
CA SER A 529 -5.13 -9.42 7.51
C SER A 529 -6.22 -8.37 7.35
N ILE A 530 -7.00 -8.05 8.39
CA ILE A 530 -8.17 -7.14 8.25
C ILE A 530 -7.75 -5.69 8.13
N ASN A 531 -6.75 -5.27 8.91
CA ASN A 531 -6.15 -3.95 8.72
C ASN A 531 -5.54 -3.86 7.33
N ALA A 532 -4.83 -4.91 6.87
CA ALA A 532 -4.30 -4.94 5.51
C ALA A 532 -5.40 -4.87 4.43
N ILE A 533 -6.59 -5.45 4.65
CA ILE A 533 -7.73 -5.34 3.74
C ILE A 533 -8.30 -3.92 3.74
N TYR A 534 -8.49 -3.31 4.92
CA TYR A 534 -8.92 -1.93 4.97
C TYR A 534 -7.89 -1.04 4.31
N ASP A 535 -6.60 -1.22 4.57
CA ASP A 535 -5.53 -0.46 3.96
C ASP A 535 -5.50 -0.67 2.44
N GLU A 536 -5.78 -1.89 1.94
CA GLU A 536 -5.89 -2.17 0.51
C GLU A 536 -7.15 -1.56 -0.11
N MET A 537 -8.29 -1.62 0.56
CA MET A 537 -9.54 -1.01 0.08
C MET A 537 -9.48 0.51 0.17
N SER A 538 -8.87 1.02 1.23
CA SER A 538 -8.61 2.43 1.42
C SER A 538 -7.62 2.90 0.37
N ALA A 539 -6.61 2.10 0.01
CA ALA A 539 -5.84 2.33 -1.20
C ALA A 539 -6.79 2.33 -2.41
N ALA A 540 -7.41 1.21 -2.76
CA ALA A 540 -8.16 0.99 -3.99
C ALA A 540 -9.33 1.97 -4.24
N PHE A 541 -9.91 2.54 -3.19
CA PHE A 541 -11.05 3.47 -3.28
C PHE A 541 -10.83 4.82 -2.60
N GLY A 542 -9.62 5.06 -2.13
CA GLY A 542 -9.22 6.30 -1.49
C GLY A 542 -9.79 6.57 -0.11
N GLY A 543 -9.95 5.55 0.73
CA GLY A 543 -10.48 5.64 2.10
C GLY A 543 -9.74 6.65 3.00
N ASN A 544 -10.37 7.04 4.11
CA ASN A 544 -9.70 7.83 5.15
C ASN A 544 -8.72 6.89 5.88
N VAL A 545 -7.47 6.82 5.45
CA VAL A 545 -6.42 6.42 6.40
C VAL A 545 -6.02 7.68 7.13
N GLY A 546 -6.30 7.69 8.43
CA GLY A 546 -6.20 8.86 9.29
C GLY A 546 -4.83 9.53 9.23
N VAL A 547 -4.66 10.48 8.32
CA VAL A 547 -3.77 11.60 8.55
C VAL A 547 -4.47 12.42 9.63
N GLY A 548 -4.00 12.25 10.86
CA GLY A 548 -4.67 12.71 12.07
C GLY A 548 -5.21 14.15 11.98
N ARG A 549 -6.47 14.29 12.37
CA ARG A 549 -6.97 15.49 13.04
C ARG A 549 -7.14 15.22 14.52
#